data_AF-G3AK29-F1
#
_entry.id   AF-G3AK29-F1
#
_cell.length_a   1.000
_cell.length_b   1.000
_cell.length_c   1.000
_cell.angle_alpha   90.00
_cell.angle_beta   90.00
_cell.angle_gamma   90.00
#
_symmetry.space_group_name_H-M   'P 1'
#
loop_
_entity.id
_entity.type
_entity.pdbx_description
1 polymer ?
#
loop_
_entity_poly.entity_id
_entity_poly.type
_entity_poly.pdbx_seq_one_letter_code
_entity_poly.pdbx_strand_id
1 'polypeptide(L)'
;MIFINVLLWVQGNRRLYECLHISKFSKTSYINVSHYIAGMAHYTLVSLACYLGMRTYSSGESVSLVPTFFDWLIMFAYVVLATRQYYAHRHLASLVKYSLPNFKYVASPHYLQEIGIYATLFIFSVKDGWDIVSCNFLFALVFVTVNLSISSIETYRYYQEKFKDEF
;
A
#
# COMPACT_ATOMS: atom_id res chain seq x y z
N MET A 1 7.61 -3.13 16.68
CA MET A 1 8.07 -2.34 15.50
C MET A 1 8.98 -3.08 14.52
N ILE A 2 9.84 -4.05 14.92
CA ILE A 2 10.76 -4.71 13.96
C ILE A 2 10.03 -5.42 12.81
N PHE A 3 8.92 -6.11 13.10
CA PHE A 3 8.11 -6.79 12.08
C PHE A 3 7.54 -5.80 11.05
N ILE A 4 7.02 -4.65 11.49
CA ILE A 4 6.51 -3.60 10.58
C ILE A 4 7.61 -3.12 9.62
N ASN A 5 8.82 -2.90 10.13
CA ASN A 5 9.97 -2.50 9.30
C ASN A 5 10.30 -3.56 8.24
N VAL A 6 10.31 -4.84 8.63
CA VAL A 6 10.53 -5.96 7.70
C VAL A 6 9.42 -6.03 6.65
N LEU A 7 8.16 -5.93 7.06
CA LEU A 7 7.01 -5.96 6.15
C LEU A 7 7.06 -4.81 5.13
N LEU A 8 7.35 -3.59 5.58
CA LEU A 8 7.52 -2.41 4.72
C LEU A 8 8.72 -2.53 3.79
N TRP A 9 9.83 -3.08 4.26
CA TRP A 9 11.00 -3.35 3.42
C TRP A 9 10.66 -4.35 2.31
N VAL A 10 9.96 -5.44 2.65
CA VAL A 10 9.45 -6.41 1.66
C VAL A 10 8.45 -5.75 0.71
N GLN A 11 7.55 -4.90 1.20
CA GLN A 11 6.61 -4.13 0.37
C GLN A 11 7.35 -3.30 -0.66
N GLY A 12 8.33 -2.51 -0.20
CA GLY A 12 9.11 -1.59 -1.03
C GLY A 12 9.89 -2.35 -2.11
N ASN A 13 10.58 -3.42 -1.74
CA ASN A 13 11.32 -4.25 -2.70
C ASN A 13 10.40 -4.90 -3.73
N ARG A 14 9.26 -5.46 -3.31
CA ARG A 14 8.28 -6.05 -4.22
C ARG A 14 7.72 -5.00 -5.18
N ARG A 15 7.29 -3.84 -4.67
CA ARG A 15 6.74 -2.75 -5.49
C ARG A 15 7.78 -2.20 -6.47
N LEU A 16 9.04 -2.07 -6.04
CA LEU A 16 10.14 -1.68 -6.91
C LEU A 16 10.35 -2.70 -8.04
N TYR A 17 10.39 -3.99 -7.70
CA TYR A 17 10.51 -5.06 -8.69
C TYR A 17 9.37 -5.04 -9.71
N GLU A 18 8.12 -4.89 -9.25
CA GLU A 18 6.94 -4.77 -10.12
C GLU A 18 7.05 -3.56 -11.05
N CYS A 19 7.46 -2.40 -10.54
CA CYS A 19 7.64 -1.20 -11.36
C CYS A 19 8.73 -1.38 -12.43
N LEU A 20 9.84 -2.04 -12.10
CA LEU A 20 10.96 -2.20 -13.03
C LEU A 20 10.71 -3.28 -14.09
N HIS A 21 10.03 -4.38 -13.75
CA HIS A 21 9.97 -5.57 -14.60
C HIS A 21 8.57 -5.93 -15.10
N ILE A 22 7.50 -5.46 -14.43
CA ILE A 22 6.13 -5.86 -14.76
C ILE A 22 5.36 -4.69 -15.37
N SER A 23 5.44 -3.52 -14.77
CA SER A 23 4.68 -2.34 -15.18
C SER A 23 5.11 -1.80 -16.55
N LYS A 24 4.14 -1.58 -17.43
CA LYS A 24 4.34 -0.98 -18.76
C LYS A 24 3.88 0.48 -18.75
N PHE A 25 4.79 1.40 -18.43
CA PHE A 25 4.47 2.83 -18.36
C PHE A 25 4.37 3.48 -19.74
N SER A 26 3.48 4.47 -19.87
CA SER A 26 3.39 5.31 -21.06
C SER A 26 4.53 6.31 -21.12
N LYS A 27 5.16 6.50 -22.29
CA LYS A 27 6.09 7.61 -22.53
C LYS A 27 5.44 9.01 -22.47
N THR A 28 4.11 9.08 -22.58
CA THR A 28 3.34 10.33 -22.65
C THR A 28 2.53 10.64 -21.40
N SER A 29 2.52 9.75 -20.40
CA SER A 29 1.71 9.95 -19.19
C SER A 29 2.60 10.54 -18.10
N TYR A 30 2.35 11.81 -17.79
CA TYR A 30 3.05 12.54 -16.73
C TYR A 30 2.14 12.64 -15.51
N ILE A 31 2.73 12.47 -14.33
CA ILE A 31 2.03 12.68 -13.05
C ILE A 31 2.07 14.18 -12.74
N ASN A 32 0.97 14.72 -12.24
CA ASN A 32 0.93 16.10 -11.78
C ASN A 32 1.94 16.33 -10.63
N VAL A 33 2.67 17.46 -10.68
CA VAL A 33 3.70 17.82 -9.69
C VAL A 33 3.17 17.83 -8.26
N SER A 34 1.93 18.26 -8.02
CA SER A 34 1.33 18.27 -6.67
C SER A 34 1.19 16.86 -6.11
N HIS A 35 0.67 15.91 -6.90
CA HIS A 35 0.57 14.50 -6.53
C HIS A 35 1.95 13.87 -6.35
N TYR A 36 2.93 14.27 -7.16
CA TYR A 36 4.30 13.80 -7.01
C TYR A 36 4.90 14.25 -5.67
N ILE A 37 4.77 15.53 -5.31
CA ILE A 37 5.25 16.07 -4.03
C ILE A 37 4.54 15.39 -2.85
N ALA A 38 3.22 15.21 -2.93
CA ALA A 38 2.45 14.51 -1.90
C ALA A 38 2.93 13.07 -1.70
N GLY A 39 3.23 12.35 -2.80
CA GLY A 39 3.82 11.02 -2.75
C GLY A 39 5.20 11.01 -2.07
N MET A 40 6.08 11.95 -2.42
CA MET A 40 7.41 12.08 -1.80
C MET A 40 7.32 12.37 -0.30
N ALA A 41 6.40 13.27 0.10
CA ALA A 41 6.15 13.57 1.51
C ALA A 41 5.67 12.32 2.27
N HIS A 42 4.72 11.57 1.69
CA HIS A 42 4.23 10.32 2.27
C HIS A 42 5.35 9.31 2.53
N TYR A 43 6.20 9.03 1.53
CA TYR A 43 7.31 8.09 1.71
C TYR A 43 8.33 8.56 2.75
N THR A 44 8.59 9.86 2.80
CA THR A 44 9.50 10.45 3.79
C THR A 44 8.93 10.28 5.21
N LEU A 45 7.64 10.53 5.41
CA LEU A 45 6.96 10.38 6.69
C LEU A 45 6.88 8.92 7.15
N VAL A 46 6.57 7.98 6.26
CA VAL A 46 6.58 6.54 6.58
C VAL A 46 7.98 6.07 6.97
N SER A 47 9.01 6.55 6.27
CA SER A 47 10.42 6.22 6.60
C SER A 47 10.84 6.82 7.94
N LEU A 48 10.41 8.05 8.24
CA LEU A 48 10.64 8.69 9.53
C LEU A 48 9.93 7.93 10.67
N ALA A 49 8.69 7.49 10.46
CA ALA A 49 7.95 6.70 11.43
C ALA A 49 8.66 5.37 11.74
N CYS A 50 9.22 4.72 10.72
CA CYS A 50 10.06 3.52 10.87
C CYS A 50 11.31 3.80 11.71
N TYR A 51 12.02 4.90 11.41
CA TYR A 51 13.22 5.29 12.13
C TYR A 51 12.94 5.61 13.61
N LEU A 52 11.93 6.44 13.89
CA LEU A 52 11.51 6.75 15.26
C LEU A 52 11.06 5.48 15.99
N GLY A 53 10.30 4.63 15.29
CA GLY A 53 9.85 3.33 15.80
C GLY A 53 10.99 2.35 16.06
N MET A 54 12.18 2.48 15.45
CA MET A 54 13.35 1.71 15.85
C MET A 54 14.10 2.36 17.02
N ARG A 55 14.21 3.69 17.01
CA ARG A 55 14.95 4.44 18.04
C ARG A 55 14.36 4.27 19.44
N THR A 56 13.03 4.27 19.57
CA THR A 56 12.35 4.04 20.85
C THR A 56 12.66 2.66 21.45
N TYR A 57 12.98 1.66 20.61
CA TYR A 57 13.32 0.30 21.06
C TYR A 57 14.78 0.18 21.52
N SER A 58 15.70 0.87 20.84
CA SER A 58 17.12 0.86 21.20
C SER A 58 17.40 1.50 22.57
N SER A 59 16.47 2.25 23.14
CA SER A 59 16.63 2.99 24.40
C SER A 59 16.32 2.21 25.69
N GLY A 60 15.94 0.92 25.65
CA GLY A 60 15.94 0.14 26.90
C GLY A 60 15.02 -1.07 27.07
N GLU A 61 14.31 -1.56 26.06
CA GLU A 61 13.48 -2.78 26.23
C GLU A 61 14.09 -4.00 25.52
N SER A 62 14.17 -5.12 26.25
CA SER A 62 14.52 -6.43 25.69
C SER A 62 13.44 -6.86 24.68
N VAL A 63 13.79 -6.80 23.40
CA VAL A 63 12.91 -7.15 22.29
C VAL A 63 12.61 -8.65 22.32
N SER A 64 11.36 -9.02 22.59
CA SER A 64 10.89 -10.36 22.26
C SER A 64 10.81 -10.49 20.74
N LEU A 65 11.77 -11.20 20.16
CA LEU A 65 11.78 -11.54 18.73
C LEU A 65 10.79 -12.68 18.41
N VAL A 66 10.15 -13.27 19.42
CA VAL A 66 9.20 -14.36 19.26
C VAL A 66 7.84 -13.75 18.86
N PRO A 67 7.35 -13.98 17.63
CA PRO A 67 6.04 -13.48 17.22
C PRO A 67 4.94 -14.19 18.00
N THR A 68 3.96 -13.43 18.48
CA THR A 68 2.75 -13.96 19.08
C THR A 68 1.83 -14.57 18.02
N PHE A 69 0.84 -15.36 18.43
CA PHE A 69 -0.19 -15.87 17.52
C PHE A 69 -0.91 -14.74 16.75
N PHE A 70 -1.14 -13.61 17.42
CA PHE A 70 -1.77 -12.45 16.79
C PHE A 70 -0.86 -11.79 15.74
N ASP A 71 0.45 -11.73 15.99
CA ASP A 71 1.42 -11.24 14.99
C ASP A 71 1.37 -12.11 13.72
N TRP A 72 1.30 -13.43 13.87
CA TRP A 72 1.14 -14.35 12.74
C TRP A 72 -0.16 -14.12 11.97
N LEU A 73 -1.27 -13.86 12.65
CA LEU A 73 -2.54 -13.56 12.01
C LEU A 73 -2.47 -12.28 11.16
N ILE A 74 -1.87 -11.20 11.71
CA ILE A 74 -1.72 -9.94 10.97
C ILE A 74 -0.76 -10.12 9.79
N MET A 75 0.38 -10.79 9.99
CA MET A 75 1.34 -11.08 8.92
C MET A 75 0.71 -11.92 7.80
N PHE A 76 -0.11 -12.92 8.15
CA PHE A 76 -0.85 -13.71 7.17
C PHE A 76 -1.83 -12.86 6.37
N ALA A 77 -2.62 -12.02 7.03
CA ALA A 77 -3.53 -11.09 6.37
C ALA A 77 -2.78 -10.14 5.41
N TYR A 78 -1.66 -9.57 5.87
CA TYR A 78 -0.78 -8.73 5.06
C TYR A 78 -0.30 -9.46 3.80
N VAL A 79 0.19 -10.70 3.93
CA VAL A 79 0.69 -11.49 2.79
C VAL A 79 -0.42 -11.79 1.79
N VAL A 80 -1.62 -12.12 2.25
CA VAL A 80 -2.78 -12.35 1.37
C VAL A 80 -3.12 -11.08 0.58
N LEU A 81 -3.16 -9.92 1.24
CA LEU A 81 -3.45 -8.64 0.60
C LEU A 81 -2.36 -8.25 -0.42
N ALA A 82 -1.08 -8.38 -0.04
CA ALA A 82 0.06 -8.12 -0.91
C ALA A 82 0.07 -9.03 -2.15
N THR A 83 -0.25 -10.31 -1.97
CA THR A 83 -0.33 -11.28 -3.06
C THR A 83 -1.47 -10.97 -4.03
N ARG A 84 -2.66 -10.65 -3.50
CA ARG A 84 -3.81 -10.24 -4.31
C ARG A 84 -3.53 -8.98 -5.11
N GLN A 85 -2.84 -8.02 -4.50
CA GLN A 85 -2.41 -6.82 -5.19
C GLN A 85 -1.41 -7.10 -6.31
N TYR A 86 -0.41 -7.94 -6.07
CA TYR A 86 0.55 -8.36 -7.08
C TYR A 86 -0.16 -8.97 -8.30
N TYR A 87 -1.12 -9.88 -8.07
CA TYR A 87 -1.90 -10.48 -9.17
C TYR A 87 -2.71 -9.44 -9.95
N ALA A 88 -3.29 -8.45 -9.26
CA ALA A 88 -4.00 -7.37 -9.93
C ALA A 88 -3.07 -6.52 -10.80
N HIS A 89 -1.86 -6.15 -10.33
CA HIS A 89 -0.90 -5.44 -11.18
C HIS A 89 -0.41 -6.28 -12.36
N ARG A 90 -0.13 -7.56 -12.14
CA ARG A 90 0.26 -8.46 -13.22
C ARG A 90 -0.84 -8.60 -14.27
N HIS A 91 -2.10 -8.70 -13.85
CA HIS A 91 -3.23 -8.70 -14.76
C HIS A 91 -3.28 -7.39 -15.57
N LEU A 92 -3.23 -6.24 -14.90
CA LEU A 92 -3.22 -4.92 -15.56
C LEU A 92 -2.06 -4.75 -16.55
N ALA A 93 -0.86 -5.23 -16.21
CA ALA A 93 0.31 -5.17 -17.08
C ALA A 93 0.24 -6.12 -18.29
N SER A 94 -0.54 -7.20 -18.19
CA SER A 94 -0.77 -8.13 -19.28
C SER A 94 -1.78 -7.62 -20.30
N LEU A 95 -2.65 -6.70 -19.90
CA LEU A 95 -3.66 -6.12 -20.76
C LEU A 95 -3.08 -5.20 -21.83
N VAL A 96 -3.80 -5.10 -22.94
CA VAL A 96 -3.53 -4.06 -23.93
C VAL A 96 -3.85 -2.71 -23.29
N LYS A 97 -3.00 -1.72 -23.53
CA LYS A 97 -3.07 -0.45 -22.83
C LYS A 97 -4.44 0.22 -23.04
N TYR A 98 -5.06 0.62 -21.92
CA TYR A 98 -6.41 1.19 -21.87
C TYR A 98 -7.53 0.26 -22.34
N SER A 99 -7.37 -1.07 -22.28
CA SER A 99 -8.48 -2.01 -22.36
C SER A 99 -9.18 -2.13 -21.01
N LEU A 100 -10.43 -2.61 -21.02
CA LEU A 100 -11.18 -2.85 -19.81
C LEU A 100 -10.62 -4.06 -19.05
N PRO A 101 -10.25 -3.94 -17.77
CA PRO A 101 -9.80 -5.07 -16.97
C PRO A 101 -10.99 -5.91 -16.50
N ASN A 102 -10.79 -7.23 -16.41
CA ASN A 102 -11.84 -8.13 -15.93
C ASN A 102 -11.77 -8.24 -14.39
N PHE A 103 -12.45 -7.31 -13.71
CA PHE A 103 -12.61 -7.31 -12.27
C PHE A 103 -14.08 -7.47 -11.86
N LYS A 104 -14.34 -8.42 -10.95
CA LYS A 104 -15.71 -8.81 -10.60
C LYS A 104 -16.46 -7.85 -9.67
N TYR A 105 -15.74 -7.12 -8.80
CA TYR A 105 -16.35 -6.42 -7.67
C TYR A 105 -16.04 -4.92 -7.59
N VAL A 106 -14.83 -4.52 -7.97
CA VAL A 106 -14.37 -3.13 -7.87
C VAL A 106 -13.51 -2.80 -9.09
N ALA A 107 -13.58 -1.55 -9.56
CA ALA A 107 -12.79 -1.11 -10.72
C ALA A 107 -11.28 -1.18 -10.49
N SER A 108 -10.83 -0.95 -9.24
CA SER A 108 -9.41 -0.92 -8.88
C SER A 108 -9.12 -1.80 -7.65
N PRO A 109 -9.11 -3.14 -7.78
CA PRO A 109 -8.92 -4.03 -6.64
C PRO A 109 -7.54 -3.88 -5.99
N HIS A 110 -6.52 -3.51 -6.77
CA HIS A 110 -5.17 -3.27 -6.27
C HIS A 110 -5.08 -2.07 -5.31
N TYR A 111 -5.91 -1.04 -5.51
CA TYR A 111 -6.04 0.10 -4.59
C TYR A 111 -6.69 -0.31 -3.27
N LEU A 112 -7.78 -1.08 -3.35
CA LEU A 112 -8.42 -1.64 -2.16
C LEU A 112 -7.45 -2.50 -1.33
N GLN A 113 -6.63 -3.32 -2.00
CA GLN A 113 -5.62 -4.11 -1.29
C GLN A 113 -4.52 -3.27 -0.67
N GLU A 114 -4.12 -2.14 -1.29
CA GLU A 114 -3.14 -1.25 -0.66
C GLU A 114 -3.69 -0.61 0.61
N ILE A 115 -4.97 -0.18 0.59
CA ILE A 115 -5.65 0.33 1.78
C ILE A 115 -5.65 -0.75 2.88
N GLY A 116 -5.98 -1.99 2.53
CA GLY A 116 -5.91 -3.13 3.45
C GLY A 116 -4.51 -3.35 4.03
N ILE A 117 -3.46 -3.25 3.20
CA ILE A 117 -2.07 -3.37 3.65
C ILE A 117 -1.76 -2.30 4.71
N TYR A 118 -2.05 -1.03 4.44
CA TYR A 118 -1.83 0.04 5.43
C TYR A 118 -2.69 -0.14 6.69
N ALA A 119 -3.90 -0.71 6.56
CA ALA A 119 -4.73 -1.04 7.71
C ALA A 119 -4.09 -2.12 8.59
N THR A 120 -3.50 -3.17 7.98
CA THR A 120 -2.77 -4.19 8.74
C THR A 120 -1.54 -3.61 9.45
N LEU A 121 -0.81 -2.68 8.82
CA LEU A 121 0.34 -2.02 9.44
C LEU A 121 -0.08 -1.14 10.63
N PHE A 122 -1.19 -0.42 10.51
CA PHE A 122 -1.74 0.37 11.61
C PHE A 122 -2.23 -0.52 12.77
N ILE A 123 -2.93 -1.62 12.48
CA ILE A 123 -3.33 -2.60 13.51
C ILE A 123 -2.10 -3.16 14.21
N PHE A 124 -1.04 -3.46 13.45
CA PHE A 124 0.23 -3.92 14.00
C PHE A 124 0.89 -2.85 14.88
N SER A 125 0.82 -1.57 14.51
CA SER A 125 1.46 -0.50 15.29
C SER A 125 0.80 -0.27 16.64
N VAL A 126 -0.54 -0.39 16.73
CA VAL A 126 -1.29 -0.14 17.96
C VAL A 126 -1.38 -1.33 18.91
N LYS A 127 -0.96 -2.53 18.48
CA LYS A 127 -1.20 -3.78 19.22
C LYS A 127 -0.58 -3.80 20.62
N ASP A 128 0.58 -3.16 20.77
CA ASP A 128 1.36 -3.12 22.03
C ASP A 128 1.14 -1.80 22.79
N GLY A 129 0.26 -0.92 22.29
CA GLY A 129 -0.02 0.39 22.88
C GLY A 129 -0.13 1.51 21.83
N TRP A 130 -0.55 2.69 22.28
CA TRP A 130 -0.68 3.86 21.42
C TRP A 130 0.49 4.82 21.63
N ASP A 131 1.22 5.12 20.55
CA ASP A 131 2.37 6.02 20.56
C ASP A 131 2.39 6.95 19.33
N ILE A 132 3.41 7.81 19.25
CA ILE A 132 3.58 8.74 18.13
C ILE A 132 3.76 8.01 16.79
N VAL A 133 4.31 6.79 16.80
CA VAL A 133 4.50 5.97 15.60
C VAL A 133 3.15 5.46 15.10
N SER A 134 2.28 5.03 16.01
CA SER A 134 0.90 4.63 15.73
C SER A 134 0.08 5.78 15.15
N CYS A 135 0.22 7.00 15.70
CA CYS A 135 -0.38 8.20 15.10
C CYS A 135 0.07 8.39 13.65
N ASN A 136 1.37 8.23 13.36
CA ASN A 136 1.89 8.35 11.99
C ASN A 136 1.30 7.29 11.06
N PHE A 137 1.18 6.04 11.52
CA PHE A 137 0.55 4.98 10.72
C PHE A 137 -0.95 5.22 10.50
N LEU A 138 -1.66 5.82 11.45
CA LEU A 138 -3.04 6.26 11.24
C LEU A 138 -3.13 7.34 10.15
N PHE A 139 -2.28 8.38 10.23
CA PHE A 139 -2.25 9.42 9.19
C PHE A 139 -1.89 8.85 7.82
N ALA A 140 -0.93 7.92 7.76
CA ALA A 140 -0.58 7.21 6.53
C ALA A 140 -1.77 6.42 5.98
N LEU A 141 -2.51 5.70 6.83
CA LEU A 141 -3.71 4.97 6.44
C LEU A 141 -4.80 5.90 5.90
N VAL A 142 -5.07 7.01 6.59
CA VAL A 142 -6.07 8.01 6.15
C VAL A 142 -5.66 8.60 4.80
N PHE A 143 -4.40 9.02 4.66
CA PHE A 143 -3.86 9.56 3.42
C PHE A 143 -3.99 8.57 2.25
N VAL A 144 -3.54 7.32 2.44
CA VAL A 144 -3.63 6.28 1.42
C VAL A 144 -5.08 5.98 1.05
N THR A 145 -5.97 5.91 2.04
CA THR A 145 -7.40 5.68 1.82
C THR A 145 -8.02 6.78 0.97
N VAL A 146 -7.80 8.05 1.32
CA VAL A 146 -8.35 9.19 0.57
C VAL A 146 -7.77 9.22 -0.84
N ASN A 147 -6.45 9.18 -0.97
CA ASN A 147 -5.76 9.29 -2.25
C ASN A 147 -6.20 8.18 -3.22
N LEU A 148 -6.19 6.92 -2.77
CA LEU A 148 -6.55 5.78 -3.62
C LEU A 148 -8.04 5.68 -3.88
N SER A 149 -8.90 6.15 -2.98
CA SER A 149 -10.34 6.20 -3.22
C SER A 149 -10.68 7.20 -4.32
N ILE A 150 -10.08 8.39 -4.28
CA ILE A 150 -10.25 9.40 -5.34
C ILE A 150 -9.79 8.83 -6.69
N SER A 151 -8.58 8.26 -6.75
CA SER A 151 -8.07 7.64 -7.98
C SER A 151 -8.93 6.47 -8.47
N SER A 152 -9.50 5.67 -7.56
CA SER A 152 -10.41 4.57 -7.92
C SER A 152 -11.71 5.09 -8.53
N ILE A 153 -12.28 6.18 -7.99
CA ILE A 153 -13.51 6.80 -8.50
C ILE A 153 -13.27 7.39 -9.89
N GLU A 154 -12.14 8.07 -10.09
CA GLU A 154 -11.75 8.59 -11.41
C GLU A 154 -11.58 7.46 -12.43
N THR A 155 -10.94 6.36 -12.03
CA THR A 155 -10.77 5.17 -12.87
C THR A 155 -12.13 4.54 -13.24
N TYR A 156 -13.04 4.46 -12.27
CA TYR A 156 -14.40 3.96 -12.49
C TYR A 156 -15.16 4.83 -13.49
N ARG A 157 -15.14 6.16 -13.32
CA ARG A 157 -15.78 7.11 -14.26
C ARG A 157 -15.18 7.02 -15.65
N TYR A 158 -13.85 6.92 -15.75
CA TYR A 158 -13.16 6.72 -17.03
C TYR A 158 -13.65 5.46 -17.75
N TYR A 159 -13.83 4.34 -17.03
CA TYR A 159 -14.37 3.13 -17.63
C TYR A 159 -15.82 3.30 -18.08
N GLN A 160 -16.68 3.93 -17.28
CA GLN A 160 -18.06 4.24 -17.67
C GLN A 160 -18.14 5.09 -18.94
N GLU A 161 -17.34 6.16 -19.03
CA GLU A 161 -17.38 7.08 -20.17
C GLU A 161 -16.85 6.42 -21.45
N LYS A 162 -15.79 5.62 -21.32
CA LYS A 162 -15.11 5.01 -22.47
C LYS A 162 -15.80 3.76 -23.00
N PHE A 163 -16.25 2.89 -22.11
CA PHE A 163 -16.76 1.55 -22.46
C PHE A 163 -18.28 1.46 -22.39
N LYS A 164 -18.96 2.42 -21.73
CA LYS A 164 -20.42 2.54 -21.67
C LYS A 164 -21.09 1.19 -21.33
N ASP A 165 -21.82 0.61 -22.26
CA ASP A 165 -22.58 -0.64 -22.08
C ASP A 165 -21.68 -1.88 -21.90
N GLU A 166 -20.38 -1.79 -22.20
CA GLU A 166 -19.40 -2.86 -21.98
C GLU A 166 -18.85 -2.90 -20.53
N PHE A 167 -19.15 -1.89 -19.69
CA PHE A 167 -18.64 -1.75 -18.32
C PHE A 167 -19.68 -2.02 -17.22
#